data_AF-A0A087SGK2-F1
#
_entry.id   AF-A0A087SGK2-F1
#
_cell.length_a   1.000
_cell.length_b   1.000
_cell.length_c   1.000
_cell.angle_alpha   90.00
_cell.angle_beta   90.00
_cell.angle_gamma   90.00
#
_symmetry.space_group_name_H-M   'P 1'
#
loop_
_entity.id
_entity.type
_entity.pdbx_description
1 polymer ?
#
loop_
_entity_poly.entity_id
_entity_poly.type
_entity_poly.pdbx_seq_one_letter_code
_entity_poly.pdbx_strand_id
1 'polypeptide(L)'
;MPGAPPSLSHARSSGLAARRKGDPLGGFAPHPHPPTPRPRVRPAPATFRVASGAAPLPACLLDVHPEVAAALAAGEAVVALESTIISHGMPHPANVETAARVEAAVRAAGAVPATIAVLGGTATLARSRIAVVCAGPKTLLDIPRTLEVLETAGVGVAALGTDEFPAFFTPRSGCAAPLRVEDAAGFARMVLAQERLGLTSGLILGVPIPEHLAAEGQEIEAATATALAEAEAQGIQGAEITPFMLDRIQVLTQGRSLAANIQLILNNARVGAEVAVELSRLRRGGQGQATEG
;
A
#
# COMPACT_ATOMS: atom_id res chain seq x y z
N MET A 1 58.57 -22.27 -21.95
CA MET A 1 59.90 -21.61 -21.97
C MET A 1 59.86 -20.52 -23.03
N PRO A 2 60.40 -19.32 -22.78
CA PRO A 2 59.96 -18.31 -21.80
C PRO A 2 59.78 -16.94 -22.54
N GLY A 3 59.35 -15.83 -21.95
CA GLY A 3 59.53 -15.39 -20.58
C GLY A 3 58.78 -14.12 -20.22
N ALA A 4 58.32 -14.10 -18.97
CA ALA A 4 58.42 -12.94 -18.08
C ALA A 4 59.81 -12.99 -17.39
N PRO A 5 60.22 -12.05 -16.51
CA PRO A 5 59.89 -10.64 -16.29
C PRO A 5 61.21 -9.80 -16.21
N PRO A 6 61.27 -8.64 -15.51
CA PRO A 6 61.60 -8.74 -14.09
C PRO A 6 60.79 -7.82 -13.16
N SER A 7 60.51 -8.39 -11.99
CA SER A 7 60.22 -7.74 -10.71
C SER A 7 61.46 -7.06 -10.13
N LEU A 8 61.28 -6.06 -9.28
CA LEU A 8 62.11 -5.64 -8.12
C LEU A 8 61.38 -4.42 -7.53
N SER A 9 61.27 -4.13 -6.23
CA SER A 9 61.40 -4.84 -4.96
C SER A 9 60.95 -3.85 -3.88
N HIS A 10 60.57 -4.37 -2.73
CA HIS A 10 60.22 -3.68 -1.49
C HIS A 10 60.98 -2.39 -1.14
N ALA A 11 60.27 -1.45 -0.52
CA ALA A 11 60.74 -0.78 0.70
C ALA A 11 59.55 -0.44 1.62
N ARG A 12 59.53 -1.10 2.78
CA ARG A 12 58.75 -0.72 3.96
C ARG A 12 59.37 0.55 4.56
N SER A 13 58.57 1.46 5.10
CA SER A 13 58.77 1.94 6.48
C SER A 13 57.65 2.88 6.93
N SER A 14 56.90 2.37 7.91
CA SER A 14 56.21 3.13 8.94
C SER A 14 57.12 4.16 9.59
N GLY A 15 56.69 5.41 9.66
CA GLY A 15 57.37 6.50 10.36
C GLY A 15 56.40 7.30 11.22
N LEU A 16 55.97 6.72 12.34
CA LEU A 16 55.35 7.42 13.44
C LEU A 16 56.48 8.14 14.21
N ALA A 17 56.51 9.47 14.20
CA ALA A 17 57.41 10.27 15.04
C ALA A 17 56.59 11.44 15.62
N ALA A 18 56.12 11.30 16.86
CA ALA A 18 56.81 11.74 18.07
C ALA A 18 56.85 13.27 18.22
N ARG A 19 55.90 13.77 19.04
CA ARG A 19 55.86 15.13 19.57
C ARG A 19 57.19 15.46 20.25
N ARG A 20 57.81 16.59 19.87
CA ARG A 20 58.80 17.26 20.71
C ARG A 20 58.21 18.54 21.31
N LYS A 21 58.41 18.65 22.62
CA LYS A 21 58.15 19.77 23.51
C LYS A 21 59.21 20.84 23.26
N GLY A 22 58.78 22.10 23.20
CA GLY A 22 59.60 23.26 23.52
C GLY A 22 60.20 24.00 22.32
N ASP A 23 59.51 25.03 21.86
CA ASP A 23 60.16 26.27 21.44
C ASP A 23 59.21 27.47 21.76
N PRO A 24 59.75 28.63 22.18
CA PRO A 24 59.00 29.70 22.81
C PRO A 24 58.29 30.63 21.79
N LEU A 25 57.28 31.31 22.31
CA LEU A 25 56.23 32.05 21.60
C LEU A 25 56.78 33.21 20.75
N GLY A 26 56.69 33.08 19.43
CA GLY A 26 56.69 34.21 18.49
C GLY A 26 55.33 34.91 18.53
N GLY A 27 55.35 36.24 18.71
CA GLY A 27 54.17 37.08 18.87
C GLY A 27 53.22 37.03 17.66
N PHE A 28 51.97 36.65 17.92
CA PHE A 28 50.86 36.88 17.02
C PHE A 28 50.22 38.24 17.35
N ALA A 29 50.23 39.15 16.38
CA ALA A 29 49.40 40.34 16.41
C ALA A 29 47.90 39.94 16.41
N PRO A 30 47.02 40.64 17.14
CA PRO A 30 45.61 40.27 17.20
C PRO A 30 44.92 40.55 15.86
N HIS A 31 44.32 39.52 15.26
CA HIS A 31 43.37 39.67 14.17
C HIS A 31 42.12 40.42 14.66
N PRO A 32 41.54 41.34 13.87
CA PRO A 32 40.30 42.02 14.24
C PRO A 32 39.14 41.01 14.33
N HIS A 33 38.41 41.06 15.44
CA HIS A 33 37.20 40.26 15.63
C HIS A 33 36.15 40.58 14.56
N PRO A 34 35.43 39.58 14.01
CA PRO A 34 34.26 39.84 13.18
C PRO A 34 33.18 40.54 14.02
N PRO A 35 32.38 41.43 13.41
CA PRO A 35 31.33 42.14 14.13
C PRO A 35 30.31 41.17 14.72
N THR A 36 29.87 41.44 15.94
CA THR A 36 28.83 40.67 16.62
C THR A 36 27.52 40.72 15.81
N PRO A 37 26.85 39.57 15.58
CA PRO A 37 25.59 39.56 14.85
C PRO A 37 24.54 40.31 15.67
N ARG A 38 23.90 41.30 15.03
CA ARG A 38 22.76 42.02 15.63
C ARG A 38 21.66 41.01 16.01
N PRO A 39 20.98 41.18 17.15
CA PRO A 39 19.85 40.31 17.51
C PRO A 39 18.79 40.42 16.41
N ARG A 40 18.47 39.29 15.77
CA ARG A 40 17.34 39.21 14.84
C ARG A 40 16.07 39.46 15.65
N VAL A 41 15.46 40.62 15.45
CA VAL A 41 14.09 40.87 15.93
C VAL A 41 13.20 39.87 15.20
N ARG A 42 12.61 38.92 15.94
CA ARG A 42 11.56 38.04 15.38
C ARG A 42 10.43 38.96 14.89
N PRO A 43 10.00 38.87 13.62
CA PRO A 43 8.75 39.48 13.23
C PRO A 43 7.64 38.91 14.12
N ALA A 44 6.74 39.76 14.59
CA ALA A 44 5.56 39.34 15.34
C ALA A 44 4.82 38.25 14.54
N PRO A 45 4.22 37.24 15.19
CA PRO A 45 3.49 36.21 14.48
C PRO A 45 2.43 36.89 13.63
N ALA A 46 2.48 36.66 12.31
CA ALA A 46 1.42 37.08 11.41
C ALA A 46 0.14 36.40 11.91
N THR A 47 -0.77 37.20 12.46
CA THR A 47 -2.09 36.73 12.83
C THR A 47 -2.78 36.31 11.54
N PHE A 48 -2.84 35.00 11.30
CA PHE A 48 -3.63 34.45 10.23
C PHE A 48 -5.09 34.71 10.58
N ARG A 49 -5.65 35.82 10.06
CA ARG A 49 -7.08 36.03 10.05
C ARG A 49 -7.66 35.00 9.09
N VAL A 50 -8.27 33.96 9.64
CA VAL A 50 -9.25 33.17 8.90
C VAL A 50 -10.32 34.15 8.44
N ALA A 51 -10.36 34.43 7.14
CA ALA A 51 -11.47 35.16 6.56
C ALA A 51 -12.74 34.33 6.85
N SER A 52 -13.64 34.85 7.69
CA SER A 52 -14.93 34.21 8.01
C SER A 52 -15.91 34.40 6.84
N GLY A 53 -15.49 33.95 5.66
CA GLY A 53 -16.21 34.12 4.40
C GLY A 53 -15.93 32.99 3.41
N ALA A 54 -15.56 31.80 3.90
CA ALA A 54 -15.72 30.60 3.09
C ALA A 54 -17.22 30.34 2.96
N ALA A 55 -17.75 30.39 1.74
CA ALA A 55 -19.06 29.83 1.44
C ALA A 55 -19.14 28.44 2.09
N PRO A 56 -20.26 28.08 2.74
CA PRO A 56 -20.39 26.76 3.32
C PRO A 56 -20.09 25.73 2.23
N LEU A 57 -19.14 24.84 2.49
CA LEU A 57 -18.91 23.68 1.62
C LEU A 57 -20.27 22.99 1.43
N PRO A 58 -20.65 22.64 0.19
CA PRO A 58 -21.94 22.01 -0.06
C PRO A 58 -22.09 20.78 0.82
N ALA A 59 -23.28 20.60 1.40
CA ALA A 59 -23.59 19.66 2.47
C ALA A 59 -23.48 18.17 2.10
N CYS A 60 -22.95 17.84 0.92
CA CYS A 60 -22.65 16.47 0.53
C CYS A 60 -21.24 16.42 -0.07
N LEU A 61 -20.29 15.90 0.71
CA LEU A 61 -18.90 15.66 0.28
C LEU A 61 -18.77 14.39 -0.59
N LEU A 62 -19.89 13.79 -1.02
CA LEU A 62 -19.94 12.50 -1.68
C LEU A 62 -20.98 12.53 -2.81
N ASP A 63 -20.51 12.45 -4.05
CA ASP A 63 -21.36 12.24 -5.23
C ASP A 63 -21.45 10.73 -5.49
N VAL A 64 -22.66 10.18 -5.41
CA VAL A 64 -22.89 8.73 -5.52
C VAL A 64 -23.69 8.46 -6.79
N HIS A 65 -23.15 7.62 -7.67
CA HIS A 65 -23.83 7.23 -8.91
C HIS A 65 -25.23 6.65 -8.62
N PRO A 66 -26.28 7.02 -9.39
CA PRO A 66 -27.66 6.61 -9.10
C PRO A 66 -27.87 5.10 -8.95
N GLU A 67 -27.15 4.30 -9.75
CA GLU A 67 -27.18 2.83 -9.65
C GLU A 67 -26.68 2.34 -8.28
N VAL A 68 -25.59 2.92 -7.78
CA VAL A 68 -25.00 2.57 -6.47
C VAL A 68 -25.91 3.04 -5.35
N ALA A 69 -26.49 4.23 -5.45
CA ALA A 69 -27.44 4.74 -4.47
C ALA A 69 -28.70 3.85 -4.39
N ALA A 70 -29.25 3.43 -5.54
CA ALA A 70 -30.39 2.53 -5.60
C ALA A 70 -30.07 1.15 -5.00
N ALA A 71 -28.92 0.56 -5.35
CA ALA A 71 -28.47 -0.72 -4.81
C ALA A 71 -28.30 -0.67 -3.28
N LEU A 72 -27.68 0.39 -2.76
CA LEU A 72 -27.54 0.62 -1.31
C LEU A 72 -28.90 0.75 -0.62
N ALA A 73 -29.83 1.51 -1.21
CA ALA A 73 -31.18 1.70 -0.66
C ALA A 73 -31.99 0.39 -0.65
N ALA A 74 -31.79 -0.47 -1.65
CA ALA A 74 -32.41 -1.79 -1.74
C ALA A 74 -31.72 -2.87 -0.88
N GLY A 75 -30.62 -2.53 -0.20
CA GLY A 75 -29.82 -3.50 0.57
C GLY A 75 -29.10 -4.54 -0.30
N GLU A 76 -28.88 -4.23 -1.57
CA GLU A 76 -28.16 -5.07 -2.52
C GLU A 76 -26.65 -5.04 -2.27
N ALA A 77 -25.94 -6.01 -2.84
CA ALA A 77 -24.50 -6.12 -2.71
C ALA A 77 -23.79 -5.04 -3.54
N VAL A 78 -22.90 -4.26 -2.91
CA VAL A 78 -22.08 -3.22 -3.56
C VAL A 78 -20.61 -3.46 -3.23
N VAL A 79 -19.74 -3.35 -4.22
CA VAL A 79 -18.27 -3.47 -4.05
C VAL A 79 -17.60 -2.18 -4.47
N ALA A 80 -16.91 -1.54 -3.52
CA ALA A 80 -16.06 -0.40 -3.82
C ALA A 80 -14.75 -0.83 -4.51
N LEU A 81 -14.34 -0.12 -5.56
CA LEU A 81 -13.09 -0.37 -6.29
C LEU A 81 -12.17 0.86 -6.21
N GLU A 82 -10.86 0.69 -6.07
CA GLU A 82 -9.92 1.83 -6.01
C GLU A 82 -9.62 2.40 -7.41
N SER A 83 -9.46 3.72 -7.52
CA SER A 83 -9.04 4.37 -8.76
C SER A 83 -7.53 4.35 -9.00
N THR A 84 -6.70 4.11 -7.98
CA THR A 84 -5.23 4.22 -8.08
C THR A 84 -4.62 3.12 -8.96
N ILE A 85 -5.19 1.92 -9.01
CA ILE A 85 -4.85 0.89 -10.02
C ILE A 85 -5.01 1.44 -11.44
N ILE A 86 -6.07 2.21 -11.68
CA ILE A 86 -6.40 2.78 -13.00
C ILE A 86 -5.44 3.91 -13.35
N SER A 87 -5.11 4.77 -12.40
CA SER A 87 -4.32 5.99 -12.67
C SER A 87 -2.81 5.75 -12.69
N HIS A 88 -2.28 4.92 -11.77
CA HIS A 88 -0.84 4.77 -11.56
C HIS A 88 -0.38 3.32 -11.41
N GLY A 89 -1.30 2.36 -11.27
CA GLY A 89 -0.97 0.96 -11.06
C GLY A 89 -0.64 0.18 -12.34
N MET A 90 -1.04 0.68 -13.51
CA MET A 90 -0.85 0.03 -14.80
C MET A 90 -0.66 1.03 -15.95
N PRO A 91 0.10 0.69 -16.99
CA PRO A 91 0.20 1.52 -18.19
C PRO A 91 -1.12 1.53 -18.99
N HIS A 92 -1.35 2.60 -19.74
CA HIS A 92 -2.42 2.64 -20.74
C HIS A 92 -2.05 1.79 -21.97
N PRO A 93 -2.98 1.02 -22.57
CA PRO A 93 -4.42 0.91 -22.29
C PRO A 93 -4.83 -0.11 -21.23
N ALA A 94 -3.88 -0.92 -20.73
CA ALA A 94 -4.17 -2.02 -19.82
C ALA A 94 -4.91 -1.59 -18.54
N ASN A 95 -4.68 -0.37 -18.06
CA ASN A 95 -5.39 0.20 -16.91
C ASN A 95 -6.91 0.31 -17.12
N VAL A 96 -7.37 0.88 -18.24
CA VAL A 96 -8.79 1.08 -18.56
C VAL A 96 -9.46 -0.26 -18.84
N GLU A 97 -8.79 -1.12 -19.60
CA GLU A 97 -9.30 -2.46 -19.91
C GLU A 97 -9.45 -3.32 -18.65
N THR A 98 -8.48 -3.25 -17.74
CA THR A 98 -8.55 -3.95 -16.46
C THR A 98 -9.68 -3.41 -15.60
N ALA A 99 -9.86 -2.08 -15.52
CA ALA A 99 -10.98 -1.48 -14.80
C ALA A 99 -12.33 -2.02 -15.28
N ALA A 100 -12.56 -2.04 -16.60
CA ALA A 100 -13.79 -2.57 -17.18
C ALA A 100 -13.99 -4.07 -16.88
N ARG A 101 -12.91 -4.87 -16.93
CA ARG A 101 -12.96 -6.30 -16.60
C ARG A 101 -13.26 -6.54 -15.12
N VAL A 102 -12.73 -5.70 -14.24
CA VAL A 102 -13.00 -5.76 -12.80
C VAL A 102 -14.47 -5.45 -12.51
N GLU A 103 -15.02 -4.39 -13.11
CA GLU A 103 -16.45 -4.08 -12.98
C GLU A 103 -17.32 -5.22 -13.50
N ALA A 104 -16.96 -5.82 -14.65
CA ALA A 104 -17.66 -6.98 -15.20
C ALA A 104 -17.59 -8.20 -14.26
N ALA A 105 -16.44 -8.46 -13.63
CA ALA A 105 -16.28 -9.56 -12.68
C ALA A 105 -17.16 -9.37 -11.43
N VAL A 106 -17.24 -8.15 -10.89
CA VAL A 106 -18.12 -7.80 -9.77
C VAL A 106 -19.59 -8.03 -10.15
N ARG A 107 -20.00 -7.56 -11.34
CA ARG A 107 -21.38 -7.75 -11.86
C ARG A 107 -21.71 -9.22 -12.06
N ALA A 108 -20.80 -9.99 -12.66
CA ALA A 108 -20.98 -11.43 -12.88
C ALA A 108 -21.15 -12.22 -11.57
N ALA A 109 -20.53 -11.76 -10.49
CA ALA A 109 -20.68 -12.32 -9.15
C ALA A 109 -21.93 -11.84 -8.40
N GLY A 110 -22.77 -10.98 -9.01
CA GLY A 110 -24.05 -10.55 -8.45
C GLY A 110 -24.00 -9.31 -7.55
N ALA A 111 -22.95 -8.49 -7.66
CA ALA A 111 -22.83 -7.22 -6.95
C ALA A 111 -22.74 -6.02 -7.91
N VAL A 112 -23.03 -4.82 -7.41
CA VAL A 112 -22.89 -3.56 -8.13
C VAL A 112 -21.50 -2.97 -7.87
N PRO A 113 -20.66 -2.74 -8.90
CA PRO A 113 -19.36 -2.10 -8.71
C PRO A 113 -19.52 -0.59 -8.46
N ALA A 114 -18.67 -0.06 -7.58
CA ALA A 114 -18.60 1.35 -7.24
C ALA A 114 -17.12 1.80 -7.24
N THR A 115 -16.59 2.18 -8.41
CA THR A 115 -15.24 2.74 -8.49
C THR A 115 -15.17 4.10 -7.79
N ILE A 116 -14.33 4.23 -6.77
CA ILE A 116 -14.17 5.44 -5.96
C ILE A 116 -12.93 6.20 -6.43
N ALA A 117 -13.11 7.48 -6.76
CA ALA A 117 -12.04 8.41 -7.09
C ALA A 117 -12.26 9.76 -6.38
N VAL A 118 -11.17 10.47 -6.10
CA VAL A 118 -11.22 11.88 -5.66
C VAL A 118 -11.17 12.76 -6.90
N LEU A 119 -12.28 13.39 -7.26
CA LEU A 119 -12.36 14.37 -8.35
C LEU A 119 -12.61 15.76 -7.76
N GLY A 120 -11.73 16.72 -8.03
CA GLY A 120 -11.91 18.10 -7.53
C GLY A 120 -11.81 18.27 -6.01
N GLY A 121 -11.10 17.39 -5.30
CA GLY A 121 -10.78 17.53 -3.87
C GLY A 121 -11.75 16.85 -2.89
N THR A 122 -12.60 15.94 -3.36
CA THR A 122 -13.59 15.25 -2.52
C THR A 122 -13.38 13.72 -2.50
N ALA A 123 -12.89 13.14 -1.39
CA ALA A 123 -13.25 11.83 -0.79
C ALA A 123 -12.43 11.56 0.50
N THR A 124 -12.99 10.82 1.49
CA THR A 124 -12.29 10.40 2.72
C THR A 124 -12.74 9.03 3.22
N LEU A 125 -11.80 8.11 3.53
CA LEU A 125 -12.07 6.71 3.92
C LEU A 125 -11.49 6.29 5.30
N ALA A 126 -10.74 7.17 5.98
CA ALA A 126 -9.86 6.76 7.09
C ALA A 126 -10.57 6.38 8.43
N ARG A 127 -11.90 6.53 8.56
CA ARG A 127 -12.66 6.19 9.80
C ARG A 127 -13.97 5.44 9.50
N SER A 128 -14.00 4.70 8.40
CA SER A 128 -15.23 4.12 7.87
C SER A 128 -15.29 2.61 8.13
N ARG A 129 -16.47 2.10 8.51
CA ARG A 129 -16.77 0.66 8.56
C ARG A 129 -16.67 0.08 7.15
N ILE A 130 -15.52 -0.48 6.83
CA ILE A 130 -15.20 -1.00 5.51
C ILE A 130 -14.46 -2.32 5.68
N ALA A 131 -14.87 -3.29 4.85
CA ALA A 131 -14.15 -4.52 4.65
C ALA A 131 -13.33 -4.42 3.36
N VAL A 132 -12.02 -4.56 3.46
CA VAL A 132 -11.08 -4.51 2.34
C VAL A 132 -10.71 -5.94 1.95
N VAL A 133 -10.83 -6.28 0.66
CA VAL A 133 -10.38 -7.56 0.11
C VAL A 133 -9.15 -7.29 -0.75
N CYS A 134 -8.02 -7.91 -0.41
CA CYS A 134 -6.75 -7.68 -1.10
C CYS A 134 -5.88 -8.92 -1.10
N ALA A 135 -4.83 -8.92 -1.92
CA ALA A 135 -3.84 -9.98 -1.93
C ALA A 135 -2.70 -9.78 -0.90
N GLY A 136 -2.96 -8.98 0.14
CA GLY A 136 -1.93 -8.55 1.08
C GLY A 136 -1.16 -7.31 0.63
N PRO A 137 -0.11 -6.92 1.39
CA PRO A 137 0.66 -5.71 1.13
C PRO A 137 1.47 -5.86 -0.17
N LYS A 138 1.65 -4.77 -0.92
CA LYS A 138 2.50 -4.77 -2.11
C LYS A 138 3.91 -5.23 -1.73
N THR A 139 4.57 -5.93 -2.65
CA THR A 139 5.86 -6.65 -2.44
C THR A 139 6.99 -5.84 -1.76
N LEU A 140 6.96 -4.50 -1.81
CA LEU A 140 7.95 -3.64 -1.15
C LEU A 140 7.69 -3.35 0.33
N LEU A 141 6.58 -3.84 0.89
CA LEU A 141 6.16 -3.51 2.25
C LEU A 141 6.53 -4.63 3.24
N ASP A 142 6.90 -4.22 4.45
CA ASP A 142 7.20 -5.12 5.56
C ASP A 142 5.89 -5.68 6.14
N ILE A 143 5.59 -6.94 5.82
CA ILE A 143 4.34 -7.60 6.23
C ILE A 143 4.22 -7.74 7.76
N PRO A 144 5.24 -8.23 8.50
CA PRO A 144 5.20 -8.26 9.97
C PRO A 144 4.84 -6.90 10.59
N ARG A 145 5.56 -5.83 10.21
CA ARG A 145 5.29 -4.47 10.74
C ARG A 145 3.93 -3.95 10.32
N THR A 146 3.47 -4.30 9.12
CA THR A 146 2.13 -3.93 8.66
C THR A 146 1.06 -4.59 9.55
N LEU A 147 1.20 -5.87 9.86
CA LEU A 147 0.27 -6.58 10.75
C LEU A 147 0.29 -6.01 12.18
N GLU A 148 1.47 -5.68 12.73
CA GLU A 148 1.59 -5.01 14.04
C GLU A 148 0.87 -3.65 14.09
N VAL A 149 1.02 -2.85 13.03
CA VAL A 149 0.34 -1.54 12.94
C VAL A 149 -1.17 -1.73 12.82
N LEU A 150 -1.63 -2.70 12.03
CA LEU A 150 -3.06 -3.00 11.87
C LEU A 150 -3.67 -3.49 13.19
N GLU A 151 -2.98 -4.35 13.92
CA GLU A 151 -3.38 -4.80 15.25
C GLU A 151 -3.49 -3.63 16.24
N THR A 152 -2.45 -2.79 16.29
CA THR A 152 -2.41 -1.58 17.15
C THR A 152 -3.54 -0.61 16.81
N ALA A 153 -3.91 -0.50 15.53
CA ALA A 153 -5.01 0.33 15.04
C ALA A 153 -6.40 -0.29 15.25
N GLY A 154 -6.47 -1.52 15.80
CA GLY A 154 -7.72 -2.23 16.04
C GLY A 154 -8.41 -2.73 14.76
N VAL A 155 -7.67 -2.90 13.67
CA VAL A 155 -8.17 -3.42 12.39
C VAL A 155 -8.19 -4.95 12.47
N GLY A 156 -9.35 -5.56 12.22
CA GLY A 156 -9.45 -7.02 12.18
C GLY A 156 -8.89 -7.55 10.85
N VAL A 157 -7.98 -8.51 10.91
CA VAL A 157 -7.33 -9.08 9.72
C VAL A 157 -7.58 -10.58 9.68
N ALA A 158 -8.01 -11.08 8.52
CA ALA A 158 -8.18 -12.51 8.26
C ALA A 158 -7.55 -12.89 6.92
N ALA A 159 -7.19 -14.16 6.74
CA ALA A 159 -6.79 -14.73 5.46
C ALA A 159 -7.79 -15.81 4.99
N LEU A 160 -8.01 -15.87 3.68
CA LEU A 160 -8.95 -16.80 3.05
C LEU A 160 -8.29 -18.15 2.80
N GLY A 161 -8.76 -19.20 3.47
CA GLY A 161 -8.38 -20.60 3.26
C GLY A 161 -6.94 -20.93 3.64
N THR A 162 -6.24 -20.07 4.38
CA THR A 162 -4.83 -20.24 4.76
C THR A 162 -4.54 -19.66 6.14
N ASP A 163 -3.51 -20.20 6.79
CA ASP A 163 -3.01 -19.74 8.09
C ASP A 163 -1.89 -18.69 7.95
N GLU A 164 -1.47 -18.38 6.72
CA GLU A 164 -0.50 -17.32 6.41
C GLU A 164 -1.16 -16.13 5.72
N PHE A 165 -0.73 -14.91 6.05
CA PHE A 165 -1.19 -13.72 5.35
C PHE A 165 -0.53 -13.65 3.96
N PRO A 166 -1.25 -13.36 2.87
CA PRO A 166 -0.66 -13.37 1.53
C PRO A 166 0.31 -12.21 1.29
N ALA A 167 1.27 -12.42 0.39
CA ALA A 167 2.31 -11.45 0.02
C ALA A 167 2.20 -11.04 -1.45
N PHE A 168 1.02 -10.56 -1.84
CA PHE A 168 0.70 -10.04 -3.17
C PHE A 168 0.88 -11.09 -4.28
N PHE A 169 2.07 -11.19 -4.87
CA PHE A 169 2.38 -12.18 -5.89
C PHE A 169 2.67 -13.57 -5.33
N THR A 170 3.00 -13.69 -4.03
CA THR A 170 3.27 -14.99 -3.42
C THR A 170 2.12 -15.40 -2.49
N PRO A 171 1.72 -16.68 -2.51
CA PRO A 171 0.66 -17.17 -1.63
C PRO A 171 1.13 -17.35 -0.18
N ARG A 172 2.44 -17.29 0.09
CA ARG A 172 3.05 -17.55 1.39
C ARG A 172 4.04 -16.45 1.75
N SER A 173 3.69 -15.65 2.75
CA SER A 173 4.58 -14.60 3.29
C SER A 173 5.52 -15.12 4.38
N GLY A 174 5.28 -16.32 4.93
CA GLY A 174 5.89 -16.77 6.17
C GLY A 174 5.38 -16.04 7.42
N CYS A 175 4.41 -15.15 7.28
CA CYS A 175 3.77 -14.42 8.38
C CYS A 175 2.41 -15.05 8.66
N ALA A 176 2.17 -15.46 9.92
CA ALA A 176 0.89 -15.99 10.33
C ALA A 176 -0.23 -14.95 10.12
N ALA A 177 -1.35 -15.39 9.55
CA ALA A 177 -2.56 -14.58 9.49
C ALA A 177 -3.15 -14.45 10.91
N PRO A 178 -3.57 -13.25 11.34
CA PRO A 178 -4.20 -13.10 12.66
C PRO A 178 -5.48 -13.94 12.84
N LEU A 179 -6.24 -14.13 11.75
CA LEU A 179 -7.38 -15.03 11.69
C LEU A 179 -7.41 -15.75 10.35
N ARG A 180 -8.04 -16.93 10.32
CA ARG A 180 -8.36 -17.67 9.10
C ARG A 180 -9.88 -17.75 8.94
N VAL A 181 -10.34 -17.57 7.70
CA VAL A 181 -11.72 -17.85 7.28
C VAL A 181 -11.69 -18.79 6.09
N GLU A 182 -12.59 -19.78 6.05
CA GLU A 182 -12.57 -20.79 4.97
C GLU A 182 -13.16 -20.26 3.67
N ASP A 183 -14.15 -19.37 3.75
CA ASP A 183 -14.92 -18.91 2.60
C ASP A 183 -15.43 -17.46 2.76
N ALA A 184 -15.98 -16.93 1.66
CA ALA A 184 -16.58 -15.59 1.63
C ALA A 184 -17.73 -15.44 2.64
N ALA A 185 -18.51 -16.50 2.86
CA ALA A 185 -19.61 -16.51 3.83
C ALA A 185 -19.08 -16.37 5.28
N GLY A 186 -17.95 -16.99 5.60
CA GLY A 186 -17.26 -16.88 6.88
C GLY A 186 -16.82 -15.45 7.16
N PHE A 187 -16.22 -14.81 6.17
CA PHE A 187 -15.84 -13.40 6.31
C PHE A 187 -17.07 -12.48 6.39
N ALA A 188 -18.13 -12.73 5.61
CA ALA A 188 -19.38 -11.97 5.68
C ALA A 188 -20.04 -12.06 7.08
N ARG A 189 -19.99 -13.23 7.74
CA ARG A 189 -20.44 -13.39 9.14
C ARG A 189 -19.61 -12.55 10.10
N MET A 190 -18.30 -12.44 9.87
CA MET A 190 -17.41 -11.60 10.67
C MET A 190 -17.77 -10.11 10.54
N VAL A 191 -18.02 -9.63 9.32
CA VAL A 191 -18.50 -8.26 9.06
C VAL A 191 -19.84 -8.00 9.76
N LEU A 192 -20.81 -8.92 9.63
CA LEU A 192 -22.10 -8.77 10.29
C LEU A 192 -22.01 -8.79 11.83
N ALA A 193 -21.12 -9.62 12.39
CA ALA A 193 -20.87 -9.66 13.83
C ALA A 193 -20.30 -8.32 14.32
N GLN A 194 -19.33 -7.75 13.59
CA GLN A 194 -18.78 -6.43 13.87
C GLN A 194 -19.88 -5.35 13.90
N GLU A 195 -20.80 -5.37 12.93
CA GLU A 195 -21.94 -4.44 12.86
C GLU A 195 -22.87 -4.57 14.06
N ARG A 196 -23.22 -5.80 14.44
CA ARG A 196 -24.11 -6.10 15.58
C ARG A 196 -23.51 -5.68 16.92
N LEU A 197 -22.19 -5.74 17.04
CA LEU A 197 -21.46 -5.28 18.22
C LEU A 197 -21.26 -3.75 18.24
N GLY A 198 -21.70 -3.03 17.20
CA GLY A 198 -21.52 -1.57 17.10
C GLY A 198 -20.05 -1.15 16.92
N LEU A 199 -19.17 -2.08 16.54
CA LEU A 199 -17.75 -1.78 16.31
C LEU A 199 -17.60 -0.98 15.01
N THR A 200 -16.67 -0.04 15.01
CA THR A 200 -16.42 0.86 13.87
C THR A 200 -15.08 0.62 13.18
N SER A 201 -14.34 -0.41 13.61
CA SER A 201 -13.05 -0.77 13.05
C SER A 201 -13.16 -1.23 11.59
N GLY A 202 -12.06 -1.11 10.84
CA GLY A 202 -11.96 -1.73 9.51
C GLY A 202 -11.73 -3.24 9.62
N LEU A 203 -12.04 -3.96 8.55
CA LEU A 203 -11.69 -5.37 8.39
C LEU A 203 -10.88 -5.56 7.11
N ILE A 204 -9.92 -6.48 7.13
CA ILE A 204 -9.12 -6.87 5.96
C ILE A 204 -9.22 -8.36 5.76
N LEU A 205 -9.51 -8.77 4.52
CA LEU A 205 -9.40 -10.15 4.04
C LEU A 205 -8.24 -10.25 3.06
N GLY A 206 -7.19 -10.98 3.47
CA GLY A 206 -6.12 -11.42 2.60
C GLY A 206 -6.57 -12.60 1.75
N VAL A 207 -6.55 -12.44 0.43
CA VAL A 207 -6.88 -13.47 -0.56
C VAL A 207 -5.59 -13.90 -1.26
N PRO A 208 -5.11 -15.14 -1.05
CA PRO A 208 -3.94 -15.63 -1.77
C PRO A 208 -4.12 -15.56 -3.28
N ILE A 209 -3.01 -15.33 -3.99
CA ILE A 209 -2.98 -15.50 -5.44
C ILE A 209 -3.45 -16.92 -5.81
N PRO A 210 -4.25 -17.08 -6.88
CA PRO A 210 -4.66 -18.41 -7.34
C PRO A 210 -3.46 -19.34 -7.56
N GLU A 211 -3.59 -20.60 -7.15
CA GLU A 211 -2.48 -21.57 -7.12
C GLU A 211 -1.81 -21.77 -8.50
N HIS A 212 -2.60 -21.71 -9.58
CA HIS A 212 -2.08 -21.81 -10.94
C HIS A 212 -1.16 -20.66 -11.36
N LEU A 213 -1.15 -19.53 -10.63
CA LEU A 213 -0.28 -18.37 -10.85
C LEU A 213 0.87 -18.29 -9.83
N ALA A 214 0.95 -19.23 -8.87
CA ALA A 214 1.92 -19.15 -7.77
C ALA A 214 3.37 -19.27 -8.26
N ALA A 215 3.62 -20.02 -9.34
CA ALA A 215 4.95 -20.16 -9.94
C ALA A 215 5.43 -18.83 -10.55
N GLU A 216 4.56 -18.15 -11.31
CA GLU A 216 4.87 -16.81 -11.82
C GLU A 216 5.09 -15.82 -10.68
N GLY A 217 4.34 -15.98 -9.59
CA GLY A 217 4.50 -15.21 -8.36
C GLY A 217 5.91 -15.25 -7.77
N GLN A 218 6.50 -16.44 -7.68
CA GLN A 218 7.88 -16.62 -7.19
C GLN A 218 8.92 -15.95 -8.11
N GLU A 219 8.72 -16.03 -9.42
CA GLU A 219 9.60 -15.38 -10.38
C GLU A 219 9.50 -13.84 -10.31
N ILE A 220 8.29 -13.30 -10.12
CA ILE A 220 8.06 -11.87 -9.94
C ILE A 220 8.70 -11.37 -8.63
N GLU A 221 8.67 -12.18 -7.57
CA GLU A 221 9.33 -11.86 -6.31
C GLU A 221 10.86 -11.76 -6.49
N ALA A 222 11.46 -12.73 -7.18
CA ALA A 222 12.89 -12.71 -7.50
C ALA A 222 13.27 -11.50 -8.36
N ALA A 223 12.42 -11.15 -9.34
CA ALA A 223 12.58 -9.94 -10.13
C ALA A 223 12.46 -8.66 -9.27
N THR A 224 11.56 -8.65 -8.28
CA THR A 224 11.38 -7.52 -7.38
C THR A 224 12.59 -7.32 -6.48
N ALA A 225 13.15 -8.38 -5.91
CA ALA A 225 14.38 -8.33 -5.14
C ALA A 225 15.57 -7.81 -5.97
N THR A 226 15.66 -8.25 -7.24
CA THR A 226 16.68 -7.77 -8.17
C THR A 226 16.51 -6.28 -8.47
N ALA A 227 15.29 -5.84 -8.80
CA ALA A 227 14.97 -4.45 -9.07
C ALA A 227 15.26 -3.55 -7.86
N LEU A 228 14.97 -4.01 -6.64
CA LEU A 228 15.26 -3.27 -5.42
C LEU A 228 16.77 -3.07 -5.22
N ALA A 229 17.56 -4.12 -5.39
CA ALA A 229 19.02 -4.03 -5.29
C ALA A 229 19.61 -3.07 -6.35
N GLU A 230 19.05 -3.07 -7.56
CA GLU A 230 19.45 -2.13 -8.61
C GLU A 230 19.05 -0.68 -8.30
N ALA A 231 17.87 -0.47 -7.71
CA ALA A 231 17.42 0.86 -7.26
C ALA A 231 18.35 1.42 -6.18
N GLU A 232 18.72 0.59 -5.20
CA GLU A 232 19.66 0.94 -4.14
C GLU A 232 21.05 1.28 -4.69
N ALA A 233 21.58 0.45 -5.60
CA ALA A 233 22.86 0.68 -6.24
C ALA A 233 22.90 1.98 -7.07
N GLN A 234 21.76 2.38 -7.63
CA GLN A 234 21.60 3.62 -8.40
C GLN A 234 21.18 4.83 -7.55
N GLY A 235 20.89 4.63 -6.26
CA GLY A 235 20.44 5.70 -5.35
C GLY A 235 19.03 6.22 -5.67
N ILE A 236 18.18 5.43 -6.32
CA ILE A 236 16.81 5.82 -6.70
C ILE A 236 15.91 5.74 -5.46
N GLN A 237 15.28 6.86 -5.10
CA GLN A 237 14.50 6.99 -3.86
C GLN A 237 13.27 7.90 -4.04
N GLY A 238 12.44 7.99 -3.00
CA GLY A 238 11.30 8.91 -2.97
C GLY A 238 10.25 8.57 -4.02
N ALA A 239 9.73 9.58 -4.72
CA ALA A 239 8.67 9.41 -5.72
C ALA A 239 9.11 8.61 -6.97
N GLU A 240 10.42 8.50 -7.20
CA GLU A 240 10.98 7.83 -8.38
C GLU A 240 11.12 6.31 -8.21
N ILE A 241 11.07 5.81 -6.97
CA ILE A 241 11.25 4.38 -6.71
C ILE A 241 10.12 3.55 -7.33
N THR A 242 8.87 3.99 -7.21
CA THR A 242 7.72 3.21 -7.69
C THR A 242 7.70 3.09 -9.22
N PRO A 243 7.85 4.17 -10.01
CA PRO A 243 7.96 4.05 -11.47
C PRO A 243 9.13 3.17 -11.91
N PHE A 244 10.31 3.33 -11.29
CA PHE A 244 11.48 2.51 -11.60
C PHE A 244 11.22 1.02 -11.34
N MET A 245 10.69 0.70 -10.16
CA MET A 245 10.41 -0.68 -9.76
C MET A 245 9.41 -1.33 -10.72
N LEU A 246 8.32 -0.64 -11.09
CA LEU A 246 7.32 -1.17 -12.00
C LEU A 246 7.90 -1.47 -13.39
N ASP A 247 8.64 -0.51 -13.98
CA ASP A 247 9.27 -0.70 -15.29
C ASP A 247 10.31 -1.84 -15.23
N ARG A 248 11.13 -1.86 -14.18
CA ARG A 248 12.19 -2.85 -14.07
C ARG A 248 11.67 -4.27 -13.85
N ILE A 249 10.67 -4.44 -12.99
CA ILE A 249 10.01 -5.74 -12.79
C ILE A 249 9.35 -6.19 -14.10
N GLN A 250 8.73 -5.28 -14.85
CA GLN A 250 8.13 -5.62 -16.14
C GLN A 250 9.17 -6.12 -17.15
N VAL A 251 10.34 -5.46 -17.24
CA VAL A 251 11.46 -5.90 -18.08
C VAL A 251 11.98 -7.26 -17.64
N LEU A 252 12.24 -7.45 -16.35
CA LEU A 252 12.78 -8.70 -15.80
C LEU A 252 11.83 -9.90 -15.94
N THR A 253 10.52 -9.65 -15.91
CA THR A 253 9.49 -10.70 -16.02
C THR A 253 8.93 -10.86 -17.43
N GLN A 254 9.41 -10.06 -18.40
CA GLN A 254 8.92 -10.03 -19.78
C GLN A 254 7.40 -9.78 -19.85
N GLY A 255 6.88 -8.92 -18.97
CA GLY A 255 5.46 -8.58 -18.90
C GLY A 255 4.58 -9.56 -18.12
N ARG A 256 5.12 -10.68 -17.63
CA ARG A 256 4.35 -11.66 -16.83
C ARG A 256 3.86 -11.08 -15.51
N SER A 257 4.58 -10.12 -14.91
CA SER A 257 4.13 -9.40 -13.71
C SER A 257 2.82 -8.66 -13.91
N LEU A 258 2.63 -8.01 -15.06
CA LEU A 258 1.39 -7.30 -15.39
C LEU A 258 0.23 -8.28 -15.55
N ALA A 259 0.44 -9.39 -16.26
CA ALA A 259 -0.58 -10.41 -16.45
C ALA A 259 -1.02 -11.03 -15.12
N ALA A 260 -0.07 -11.40 -14.25
CA ALA A 260 -0.35 -11.91 -12.91
C ALA A 260 -1.10 -10.88 -12.05
N ASN A 261 -0.70 -9.60 -12.11
CA ASN A 261 -1.36 -8.53 -11.35
C ASN A 261 -2.82 -8.34 -11.78
N ILE A 262 -3.10 -8.40 -13.09
CA ILE A 262 -4.47 -8.32 -13.60
C ILE A 262 -5.31 -9.48 -13.06
N GLN A 263 -4.80 -10.71 -13.10
CA GLN A 263 -5.54 -11.87 -12.57
C GLN A 263 -5.75 -11.80 -11.05
N LEU A 264 -4.75 -11.30 -10.32
CA LEU A 264 -4.84 -11.05 -8.88
C LEU A 264 -5.97 -10.08 -8.54
N ILE A 265 -6.04 -8.95 -9.26
CA ILE A 265 -7.08 -7.93 -9.07
C ILE A 265 -8.46 -8.51 -9.39
N LEU A 266 -8.59 -9.28 -10.47
CA LEU A 266 -9.85 -9.94 -10.83
C LEU A 266 -10.30 -10.95 -9.77
N ASN A 267 -9.35 -11.72 -9.21
CA ASN A 267 -9.65 -12.66 -8.12
C ASN A 267 -10.13 -11.93 -6.86
N ASN A 268 -9.47 -10.83 -6.46
CA ASN A 268 -9.88 -10.02 -5.31
C ASN A 268 -11.27 -9.41 -5.52
N ALA A 269 -11.56 -8.91 -6.73
CA ALA A 269 -12.86 -8.34 -7.06
C ALA A 269 -13.99 -9.38 -7.00
N ARG A 270 -13.75 -10.58 -7.53
CA ARG A 270 -14.68 -11.72 -7.44
C ARG A 270 -14.96 -12.09 -5.98
N VAL A 271 -13.93 -12.30 -5.17
CA VAL A 271 -14.09 -12.64 -3.74
C VAL A 271 -14.78 -11.51 -2.98
N GLY A 272 -14.45 -10.24 -3.27
CA GLY A 272 -15.12 -9.09 -2.69
C GLY A 272 -16.63 -9.05 -3.00
N ALA A 273 -17.01 -9.40 -4.23
CA ALA A 273 -18.40 -9.51 -4.62
C ALA A 273 -19.11 -10.68 -3.92
N GLU A 274 -18.48 -11.85 -3.82
CA GLU A 274 -19.01 -13.00 -3.07
C GLU A 274 -19.28 -12.65 -1.60
N VAL A 275 -18.34 -11.97 -0.95
CA VAL A 275 -18.52 -11.46 0.43
C VAL A 275 -19.70 -10.50 0.52
N ALA A 276 -19.82 -9.56 -0.42
CA ALA A 276 -20.89 -8.57 -0.43
C ALA A 276 -22.28 -9.21 -0.64
N VAL A 277 -22.37 -10.21 -1.52
CA VAL A 277 -23.60 -11.00 -1.77
C VAL A 277 -23.99 -11.78 -0.52
N GLU A 278 -23.05 -12.48 0.10
CA GLU A 278 -23.31 -13.21 1.34
C GLU A 278 -23.74 -12.28 2.47
N LEU A 279 -23.10 -11.13 2.62
CA LEU A 279 -23.48 -10.13 3.62
C LEU A 279 -24.88 -9.59 3.38
N SER A 280 -25.24 -9.26 2.14
CA SER A 280 -26.58 -8.82 1.76
C SER A 280 -27.63 -9.89 2.06
N ARG A 281 -27.33 -11.16 1.77
CA ARG A 281 -28.19 -12.31 2.10
C ARG A 281 -28.39 -12.43 3.61
N LEU A 282 -27.32 -12.36 4.40
CA LEU A 282 -27.38 -12.47 5.87
C LEU A 282 -28.16 -11.31 6.51
N ARG A 283 -27.99 -10.08 6.02
CA ARG A 283 -28.74 -8.91 6.51
C ARG A 283 -30.24 -9.06 6.26
N ARG A 284 -30.63 -9.51 5.05
CA ARG A 284 -32.04 -9.76 4.69
C ARG A 284 -32.64 -10.92 5.50
N GLY A 285 -31.90 -12.01 5.70
CA GLY A 285 -32.33 -13.14 6.52
C GLY A 285 -32.52 -12.78 8.00
N GLY A 286 -31.72 -11.85 8.54
CA GLY A 286 -31.85 -11.36 9.90
C GLY A 286 -33.05 -10.41 10.13
N GLN A 287 -33.50 -9.70 9.09
CA GLN A 287 -34.67 -8.82 9.16
C GLN A 287 -35.99 -9.60 9.16
N GLY A 288 -36.05 -10.75 8.49
CA GLY A 288 -37.26 -11.59 8.47
C GLY A 288 -37.66 -12.15 9.84
N GLN A 289 -36.70 -12.50 10.69
CA GLN A 289 -36.96 -13.07 12.03
C GLN A 289 -37.36 -12.03 13.09
N ALA A 290 -37.12 -10.74 12.86
CA ALA A 290 -37.45 -9.68 13.82
C ALA A 290 -38.92 -9.21 13.74
N THR A 291 -39.69 -9.69 12.76
CA THR A 291 -41.07 -9.23 12.47
C THR A 291 -42.16 -10.21 12.89
N GLU A 292 -41.80 -11.38 13.44
CA GLU A 292 -42.73 -12.43 13.90
C GLU A 292 -42.79 -12.59 15.43
N GLY A 293 -42.29 -11.60 16.19
CA GLY A 293 -42.30 -11.57 17.66
C GLY A 293 -43.50 -10.86 18.26
#